data_AF-A0A820KWB8-F1
#
_entry.id   AF-A0A820KWB8-F1
#
_cell.length_a   1.000
_cell.length_b   1.000
_cell.length_c   1.000
_cell.angle_alpha   90.00
_cell.angle_beta   90.00
_cell.angle_gamma   90.00
#
_symmetry.space_group_name_H-M   'P 1'
#
loop_
_entity.id
_entity.type
_entity.pdbx_description
1 polymer ?
#
loop_
_entity_poly.entity_id
_entity_poly.type
_entity_poly.pdbx_seq_one_letter_code
_entity_poly.pdbx_strand_id
1 'polypeptide(L)'
;LAFLRFYFVSAADLLDILSNGNEPEKVMRHLTKLFDSMSKLKLTEERGVTTKIATAMWAKDGEFMQFPSSCDLNGQVEVWLNRLLEKQCETVRHHLTEAVAAYEDKARDQWIMDFPAQVALTGSQIWWTVEVCAAFAKLEEGYENALKDYFRKQVAQLNALIVHLLGDLSPGDRQKIMTICT
;
A
#
# COMPACT_ATOMS: atom_id res chain seq x y z
N LEU A 1 27.81 1.72 -9.07
CA LEU A 1 26.64 0.86 -8.80
C LEU A 1 25.39 1.70 -9.01
N ALA A 2 24.56 1.36 -9.99
CA ALA A 2 23.38 2.16 -10.33
C ALA A 2 22.18 1.90 -9.42
N PHE A 3 22.20 0.84 -8.59
CA PHE A 3 21.17 0.57 -7.58
C PHE A 3 21.75 0.60 -6.17
N LEU A 4 21.44 1.67 -5.42
CA LEU A 4 22.02 1.94 -4.10
C LEU A 4 21.69 0.87 -3.06
N ARG A 5 20.59 0.12 -3.21
CA ARG A 5 20.20 -0.86 -2.18
C ARG A 5 21.10 -2.10 -2.14
N PHE A 6 21.97 -2.28 -3.13
CA PHE A 6 22.98 -3.33 -3.10
C PHE A 6 24.02 -3.15 -1.98
N TYR A 7 24.16 -1.96 -1.40
CA TYR A 7 25.02 -1.75 -0.23
C TYR A 7 24.49 -2.40 1.05
N PHE A 8 23.22 -2.82 1.09
CA PHE A 8 22.58 -3.41 2.27
C PHE A 8 22.46 -4.95 2.20
N VAL A 9 22.93 -5.58 1.12
CA VAL A 9 22.90 -7.04 0.97
C VAL A 9 24.31 -7.63 1.13
N SER A 10 24.38 -8.91 1.50
CA SER A 10 25.66 -9.60 1.62
C SER A 10 26.37 -9.70 0.26
N ALA A 11 27.71 -9.81 0.27
CA ALA A 11 28.48 -10.00 -0.97
C ALA A 11 28.05 -11.26 -1.75
N ALA A 12 27.66 -12.33 -1.04
CA ALA A 12 27.16 -13.56 -1.66
C ALA A 12 25.80 -13.34 -2.35
N ASP A 13 24.87 -12.65 -1.69
CA ASP A 13 23.57 -12.31 -2.28
C ASP A 13 23.75 -11.39 -3.49
N LEU A 14 24.64 -10.39 -3.39
CA LEU A 14 24.92 -9.48 -4.50
C LEU A 14 25.44 -10.22 -5.73
N LEU A 15 26.42 -11.12 -5.55
CA LEU A 15 26.95 -11.92 -6.65
C LEU A 15 25.88 -12.82 -7.28
N ASP A 16 25.01 -13.42 -6.47
CA ASP A 16 23.90 -14.23 -6.96
C ASP A 16 22.88 -13.40 -7.74
N ILE A 17 22.54 -12.19 -7.27
CA ILE A 17 21.66 -11.26 -7.97
C ILE A 17 22.26 -10.85 -9.32
N LEU A 18 23.53 -10.47 -9.35
CA LEU A 18 24.21 -10.04 -10.58
C LEU A 18 24.35 -11.19 -11.58
N SER A 19 24.66 -12.40 -11.10
CA SER A 19 24.82 -13.60 -11.96
C SER A 19 23.50 -14.03 -12.59
N ASN A 20 22.38 -13.85 -11.89
CA ASN A 20 21.04 -14.21 -12.36
C ASN A 20 20.21 -12.99 -12.80
N GLY A 21 20.85 -11.83 -13.04
CA GLY A 21 20.15 -10.56 -13.25
C GLY A 21 19.17 -10.54 -14.43
N ASN A 22 19.37 -11.42 -15.40
CA ASN A 22 18.52 -11.59 -16.58
C ASN A 22 17.30 -12.50 -16.32
N GLU A 23 17.20 -13.15 -15.16
CA GLU A 23 16.12 -14.07 -14.78
C GLU A 23 15.41 -13.52 -13.53
N PRO A 24 14.39 -12.66 -13.68
CA PRO A 24 13.73 -12.00 -12.56
C PRO A 24 13.21 -12.97 -11.48
N GLU A 25 12.69 -14.14 -11.87
CA GLU A 25 12.24 -15.18 -10.94
C GLU A 25 13.33 -15.62 -9.94
N LYS A 26 14.59 -15.73 -10.39
CA LYS A 26 15.71 -16.08 -9.52
C LYS A 26 16.13 -14.93 -8.61
N VAL A 27 15.93 -13.68 -9.05
CA VAL A 27 16.21 -12.49 -8.26
C VAL A 27 15.09 -12.25 -7.23
N MET A 28 13.86 -12.70 -7.49
CA MET A 28 12.69 -12.45 -6.62
C MET A 28 12.89 -12.92 -5.17
N ARG A 29 13.66 -14.00 -4.93
CA ARG A 29 13.98 -14.48 -3.58
C ARG A 29 14.73 -13.46 -2.71
N HIS A 30 15.37 -12.49 -3.35
CA HIS A 30 16.13 -11.42 -2.68
C HIS A 30 15.32 -10.14 -2.47
N LEU A 31 14.08 -10.05 -3.01
CA LEU A 31 13.27 -8.83 -2.89
C LEU A 31 13.03 -8.43 -1.45
N THR A 32 12.84 -9.38 -0.53
CA THR A 32 12.66 -9.09 0.90
C THR A 32 13.88 -8.47 1.57
N LYS A 33 15.08 -8.64 0.98
CA LYS A 33 16.34 -8.02 1.41
C LYS A 33 16.58 -6.67 0.73
N LEU A 34 16.10 -6.50 -0.51
CA LEU A 34 16.25 -5.29 -1.31
C LEU A 34 15.13 -4.26 -1.07
N PHE A 35 13.97 -4.71 -0.61
CA PHE A 35 12.79 -3.90 -0.35
C PHE A 35 12.26 -4.16 1.05
N ASP A 36 11.92 -3.08 1.75
CA ASP A 36 11.48 -3.19 3.13
C ASP A 36 10.12 -3.88 3.26
N SER A 37 9.18 -3.61 2.34
CA SER A 37 7.81 -4.14 2.45
C SER A 37 7.43 -5.10 1.34
N MET A 38 8.20 -5.22 0.25
CA MET A 38 7.86 -6.07 -0.90
C MET A 38 8.47 -7.47 -0.76
N SER A 39 7.69 -8.50 -1.07
CA SER A 39 8.12 -9.91 -0.99
C SER A 39 8.11 -10.64 -2.32
N LYS A 40 7.09 -10.40 -3.17
CA LYS A 40 6.90 -11.12 -4.45
C LYS A 40 6.30 -10.20 -5.51
N LEU A 41 6.41 -10.64 -6.76
CA LEU A 41 5.83 -10.01 -7.95
C LEU A 41 4.96 -11.00 -8.68
N LYS A 42 3.87 -10.52 -9.28
CA LYS A 42 3.04 -11.29 -10.21
C LYS A 42 3.57 -11.05 -11.61
N LEU A 43 4.17 -12.05 -12.23
CA LEU A 43 4.59 -11.97 -13.62
C LEU A 43 3.47 -12.44 -14.54
N THR A 44 3.41 -11.91 -15.76
CA THR A 44 2.48 -12.44 -16.77
C THR A 44 2.99 -13.74 -17.35
N GLU A 45 2.07 -14.56 -17.85
CA GLU A 45 2.39 -15.78 -18.56
C GLU A 45 1.89 -15.67 -20.01
N GLU A 46 2.75 -16.01 -20.96
CA GLU A 46 2.39 -16.08 -22.37
C GLU A 46 2.71 -17.49 -22.89
N ARG A 47 1.69 -18.20 -23.38
CA ARG A 47 1.82 -19.58 -23.92
C ARG A 47 2.48 -20.56 -22.94
N GLY A 48 2.24 -20.39 -21.64
CA GLY A 48 2.79 -21.24 -20.57
C GLY A 48 4.23 -20.91 -20.18
N VAL A 49 4.78 -19.79 -20.68
CA VAL A 49 6.10 -19.29 -20.29
C VAL A 49 5.94 -17.99 -19.52
N THR A 50 6.53 -17.92 -18.32
CA THR A 50 6.57 -16.70 -17.54
C THR A 50 7.34 -15.62 -18.30
N THR A 51 6.73 -14.46 -18.49
CA THR A 51 7.38 -13.31 -19.09
C THR A 51 8.15 -12.52 -18.02
N LYS A 52 8.89 -11.51 -18.45
CA LYS A 52 9.58 -10.57 -17.56
C LYS A 52 8.74 -9.32 -17.28
N ILE A 53 7.42 -9.41 -17.42
CA ILE A 53 6.50 -8.30 -17.19
C ILE A 53 5.77 -8.54 -15.88
N ALA A 54 5.97 -7.66 -14.89
CA ALA A 54 5.27 -7.70 -13.63
C ALA A 54 3.98 -6.87 -13.69
N THR A 55 2.88 -7.40 -13.14
CA THR A 55 1.58 -6.72 -13.10
C THR A 55 1.11 -6.39 -11.69
N ALA A 56 1.70 -7.00 -10.66
CA ALA A 56 1.32 -6.76 -9.27
C ALA A 56 2.47 -7.12 -8.33
N MET A 57 2.33 -6.76 -7.06
CA MET A 57 3.24 -7.11 -5.99
C MET A 57 2.50 -7.67 -4.78
N TRP A 58 3.22 -8.44 -3.97
CA TRP A 58 2.82 -8.80 -2.62
C TRP A 58 3.76 -8.18 -1.60
N ALA A 59 3.19 -7.74 -0.49
CA ALA A 59 3.92 -7.31 0.67
C ALA A 59 4.40 -8.50 1.52
N LYS A 60 5.23 -8.25 2.53
CA LYS A 60 5.77 -9.28 3.44
C LYS A 60 4.70 -9.91 4.34
N ASP A 61 3.66 -9.15 4.66
CA ASP A 61 2.48 -9.56 5.42
C ASP A 61 1.41 -10.28 4.56
N GLY A 62 1.66 -10.40 3.25
CA GLY A 62 0.77 -11.07 2.30
C GLY A 62 -0.22 -10.15 1.60
N GLU A 63 -0.23 -8.85 1.90
CA GLU A 63 -1.10 -7.89 1.21
C GLU A 63 -0.77 -7.83 -0.29
N PHE A 64 -1.80 -7.88 -1.11
CA PHE A 64 -1.68 -7.85 -2.57
C PHE A 64 -1.98 -6.46 -3.11
N MET A 65 -1.17 -5.98 -4.07
CA MET A 65 -1.39 -4.72 -4.73
C MET A 65 -1.17 -4.83 -6.24
N GLN A 66 -2.23 -4.56 -7.00
CA GLN A 66 -2.20 -4.51 -8.46
C GLN A 66 -1.51 -3.23 -8.92
N PHE A 67 -0.62 -3.33 -9.91
CA PHE A 67 0.00 -2.15 -10.52
C PHE A 67 -0.98 -1.44 -11.46
N PRO A 68 -0.99 -0.09 -11.51
CA PRO A 68 -1.80 0.66 -12.45
C PRO A 68 -1.36 0.43 -13.91
N SER A 69 -0.08 0.12 -14.11
CA SER A 69 0.49 -0.28 -15.38
C SER A 69 1.59 -1.31 -15.14
N SER A 70 1.79 -2.21 -16.11
CA SER A 70 2.80 -3.26 -16.01
C SER A 70 4.23 -2.70 -15.89
N CYS A 71 5.11 -3.44 -15.24
CA CYS A 71 6.53 -3.11 -15.07
C CYS A 71 7.41 -4.08 -15.84
N ASP A 72 8.24 -3.56 -16.74
CA ASP A 72 9.20 -4.36 -17.51
C ASP A 72 10.48 -4.64 -16.71
N LEU A 73 10.78 -5.92 -16.52
CA LEU A 73 11.95 -6.45 -15.81
C LEU A 73 13.08 -6.89 -16.75
N ASN A 74 13.09 -6.44 -18.01
CA ASN A 74 14.17 -6.73 -18.96
C ASN A 74 15.41 -5.84 -18.77
N GLY A 75 16.56 -6.36 -19.20
CA GLY A 75 17.84 -5.66 -19.19
C GLY A 75 18.65 -5.86 -17.90
N GLN A 76 19.58 -4.94 -17.64
CA GLN A 76 20.47 -5.01 -16.47
C GLN A 76 19.68 -4.94 -15.16
N VAL A 77 20.11 -5.74 -14.18
CA VAL A 77 19.38 -5.93 -12.91
C VAL A 77 19.22 -4.67 -12.10
N GLU A 78 20.26 -3.85 -12.00
CA GLU A 78 20.17 -2.53 -11.38
C GLU A 78 19.13 -1.62 -12.04
N VAL A 79 18.97 -1.69 -13.37
CA VAL A 79 18.09 -0.78 -14.10
C VAL A 79 16.64 -1.18 -13.86
N TRP A 80 16.32 -2.47 -13.98
CA TRP A 80 14.95 -2.90 -13.75
C TRP A 80 14.55 -2.88 -12.27
N LEU A 81 15.49 -3.08 -11.33
CA LEU A 81 15.22 -2.90 -9.91
C LEU A 81 14.91 -1.44 -9.55
N ASN A 82 15.57 -0.48 -10.19
CA ASN A 82 15.21 0.94 -10.05
C ASN A 82 13.82 1.23 -10.64
N ARG A 83 13.50 0.71 -11.82
CA ARG A 83 12.14 0.85 -12.40
C ARG A 83 11.08 0.22 -11.50
N LEU A 84 11.37 -0.93 -10.90
CA LEU A 84 10.46 -1.58 -9.97
C LEU A 84 10.23 -0.73 -8.70
N LEU A 85 11.29 -0.08 -8.19
CA LEU A 85 11.18 0.85 -7.07
C LEU A 85 10.30 2.06 -7.41
N GLU A 86 10.49 2.65 -8.59
CA GLU A 86 9.63 3.73 -9.08
C GLU A 86 8.18 3.26 -9.22
N LYS A 87 7.97 2.06 -9.79
CA LYS A 87 6.64 1.46 -9.94
C LYS A 87 5.95 1.22 -8.60
N GLN A 88 6.68 0.78 -7.58
CA GLN A 88 6.13 0.61 -6.24
C GLN A 88 5.58 1.94 -5.70
N CYS A 89 6.36 3.01 -5.80
CA CYS A 89 5.95 4.35 -5.36
C CYS A 89 4.76 4.89 -6.19
N GLU A 90 4.78 4.70 -7.51
CA GLU A 90 3.68 5.05 -8.41
C GLU A 90 2.39 4.32 -8.03
N THR A 91 2.48 3.02 -7.76
CA THR A 91 1.34 2.18 -7.41
C THR A 91 0.69 2.66 -6.11
N VAL A 92 1.48 2.84 -5.04
CA VAL A 92 0.93 3.33 -3.76
C VAL A 92 0.29 4.70 -3.92
N ARG A 93 0.92 5.62 -4.68
CA ARG A 93 0.37 6.95 -4.96
C ARG A 93 -0.94 6.89 -5.73
N HIS A 94 -1.04 6.00 -6.71
CA HIS A 94 -2.25 5.80 -7.51
C HIS A 94 -3.41 5.34 -6.63
N HIS A 95 -3.22 4.23 -5.90
CA HIS A 95 -4.24 3.70 -4.98
C HIS A 95 -4.63 4.73 -3.90
N LEU A 96 -3.67 5.51 -3.39
CA LEU A 96 -3.97 6.59 -2.44
C LEU A 96 -4.82 7.70 -3.06
N THR A 97 -4.56 8.07 -4.32
CA THR A 97 -5.36 9.07 -5.03
C THR A 97 -6.81 8.59 -5.22
N GLU A 98 -6.97 7.34 -5.63
CA GLU A 98 -8.31 6.72 -5.77
C GLU A 98 -9.03 6.63 -4.43
N ALA A 99 -8.32 6.22 -3.37
CA ALA A 99 -8.87 6.10 -2.04
C ALA A 99 -9.36 7.44 -1.49
N VAL A 100 -8.56 8.50 -1.64
CA VAL A 100 -8.94 9.85 -1.20
C VAL A 100 -10.16 10.36 -1.97
N ALA A 101 -10.21 10.15 -3.29
CA ALA A 101 -11.35 10.55 -4.11
C ALA A 101 -12.65 9.81 -3.75
N ALA A 102 -12.56 8.52 -3.42
CA ALA A 102 -13.72 7.68 -3.13
C ALA A 102 -14.21 7.74 -1.67
N TYR A 103 -13.59 8.54 -0.80
CA TYR A 103 -13.86 8.53 0.64
C TYR A 103 -15.29 8.94 1.00
N GLU A 104 -15.84 9.93 0.28
CA GLU A 104 -17.19 10.45 0.55
C GLU A 104 -18.29 9.59 -0.09
N ASP A 105 -17.94 8.65 -0.98
CA ASP A 105 -18.92 7.85 -1.73
C ASP A 105 -19.61 6.78 -0.89
N LYS A 106 -19.00 6.34 0.22
CA LYS A 106 -19.50 5.25 1.07
C LYS A 106 -19.14 5.46 2.54
N ALA A 107 -19.80 4.69 3.42
CA ALA A 107 -19.50 4.74 4.84
C ALA A 107 -18.05 4.33 5.12
N ARG A 108 -17.38 4.99 6.09
CA ARG A 108 -15.94 4.82 6.37
C ARG A 108 -15.55 3.36 6.63
N ASP A 109 -16.37 2.63 7.36
CA ASP A 109 -16.16 1.23 7.70
C ASP A 109 -16.21 0.30 6.48
N GLN A 110 -16.98 0.66 5.45
CA GLN A 110 -16.98 -0.02 4.16
C GLN A 110 -15.83 0.46 3.28
N TRP A 111 -15.58 1.78 3.25
CA TRP A 111 -14.51 2.39 2.45
C TRP A 111 -13.15 1.80 2.79
N ILE A 112 -12.86 1.62 4.08
CA ILE A 112 -11.60 1.04 4.55
C ILE A 112 -11.36 -0.32 3.88
N MET A 113 -12.39 -1.15 3.71
CA MET A 113 -12.25 -2.52 3.20
C MET A 113 -11.86 -2.60 1.73
N ASP A 114 -12.17 -1.57 0.95
CA ASP A 114 -11.93 -1.56 -0.50
C ASP A 114 -10.49 -1.23 -0.89
N PHE A 115 -9.68 -0.72 0.04
CA PHE A 115 -8.30 -0.31 -0.23
C PHE A 115 -7.28 -1.10 0.60
N PRO A 116 -6.04 -1.27 0.12
CA PRO A 116 -4.96 -1.85 0.92
C PRO A 116 -4.78 -1.12 2.26
N ALA A 117 -4.34 -1.83 3.30
CA ALA A 117 -4.25 -1.36 4.68
C ALA A 117 -3.50 -0.03 4.81
N GLN A 118 -2.31 0.07 4.21
CA GLN A 118 -1.51 1.30 4.25
C GLN A 118 -2.21 2.48 3.55
N VAL A 119 -2.92 2.19 2.45
CA VAL A 119 -3.68 3.18 1.68
C VAL A 119 -4.89 3.66 2.47
N ALA A 120 -5.66 2.74 3.06
CA ALA A 120 -6.79 3.05 3.91
C ALA A 120 -6.39 3.84 5.17
N LEU A 121 -5.26 3.49 5.79
CA LEU A 121 -4.71 4.22 6.94
C LEU A 121 -4.32 5.64 6.56
N THR A 122 -3.51 5.79 5.50
CA THR A 122 -3.02 7.10 5.05
C THR A 122 -4.18 7.98 4.58
N GLY A 123 -5.12 7.43 3.81
CA GLY A 123 -6.33 8.13 3.37
C GLY A 123 -7.21 8.57 4.55
N SER A 124 -7.34 7.73 5.58
CA SER A 124 -8.04 8.10 6.82
C SER A 124 -7.38 9.29 7.52
N GLN A 125 -6.04 9.36 7.56
CA GLN A 125 -5.31 10.47 8.16
C GLN A 125 -5.47 11.77 7.37
N ILE A 126 -5.48 11.69 6.03
CA ILE A 126 -5.74 12.83 5.14
C ILE A 126 -7.14 13.38 5.43
N TRP A 127 -8.16 12.53 5.39
CA TRP A 127 -9.54 12.96 5.63
C TRP A 127 -9.77 13.44 7.05
N TRP A 128 -9.19 12.78 8.05
CA TRP A 128 -9.23 13.27 9.42
C TRP A 128 -8.69 14.69 9.52
N THR A 129 -7.58 14.99 8.84
CA THR A 129 -6.98 16.34 8.80
C THR A 129 -7.94 17.35 8.16
N VAL A 130 -8.51 17.00 7.00
CA VAL A 130 -9.49 17.85 6.29
C VAL A 130 -10.71 18.14 7.17
N GLU A 131 -11.27 17.12 7.81
CA GLU A 131 -12.47 17.25 8.64
C GLU A 131 -12.20 18.05 9.93
N VAL A 132 -11.02 17.91 10.53
CA VAL A 132 -10.58 18.75 11.66
C VAL A 132 -10.46 20.21 11.24
N CYS A 133 -9.80 20.50 10.12
CA CYS A 133 -9.69 21.85 9.59
C CYS A 133 -11.06 22.47 9.30
N ALA A 134 -11.97 21.68 8.71
CA ALA A 134 -13.35 22.12 8.47
C ALA A 134 -14.12 22.39 9.77
N ALA A 135 -13.90 21.61 10.83
CA ALA A 135 -14.50 21.85 12.14
C ALA A 135 -13.97 23.14 12.78
N PHE A 136 -12.69 23.47 12.61
CA PHE A 136 -12.12 24.75 13.04
C PHE A 136 -12.68 25.94 12.26
N ALA A 137 -12.80 25.83 10.93
CA ALA A 137 -13.41 26.88 10.12
C ALA A 137 -14.86 27.18 10.55
N LYS A 138 -15.66 26.14 10.82
CA LYS A 138 -17.01 26.30 11.37
C LYS A 138 -17.01 26.97 12.75
N LEU A 139 -16.02 26.66 13.60
CA LEU A 139 -15.90 27.31 14.90
C LEU A 139 -15.67 28.83 14.74
N GLU A 140 -14.84 29.24 13.78
CA GLU A 140 -14.59 30.66 13.46
C GLU A 140 -15.83 31.39 12.92
N GLU A 141 -16.69 30.67 12.20
CA GLU A 141 -17.99 31.17 11.72
C GLU A 141 -19.06 31.28 12.84
N GLY A 142 -18.74 30.89 14.08
CA GLY A 142 -19.62 30.98 15.24
C GLY A 142 -20.39 29.69 15.58
N TYR A 143 -20.10 28.56 14.91
CA TYR A 143 -20.66 27.26 15.27
C TYR A 143 -19.91 26.67 16.48
N GLU A 144 -20.26 27.12 17.70
CA GLU A 144 -19.57 26.77 18.95
C GLU A 144 -19.47 25.26 19.26
N ASN A 145 -20.37 24.44 18.69
CA ASN A 145 -20.38 22.99 18.89
C ASN A 145 -19.63 22.20 17.81
N ALA A 146 -19.03 22.84 16.81
CA ALA A 146 -18.44 22.16 15.64
C ALA A 146 -17.44 21.05 16.02
N LEU A 147 -16.53 21.31 16.96
CA LEU A 147 -15.57 20.30 17.44
C LEU A 147 -16.24 19.17 18.23
N LYS A 148 -17.28 19.46 19.02
CA LYS A 148 -18.03 18.44 19.77
C LYS A 148 -18.82 17.54 18.84
N ASP A 149 -19.42 18.10 17.80
CA ASP A 149 -20.16 17.34 16.79
C ASP A 149 -19.22 16.47 15.95
N TYR A 150 -18.04 16.99 15.60
CA TYR A 150 -17.01 16.18 14.95
C TYR A 150 -16.50 15.05 15.85
N PHE A 151 -16.29 15.30 17.14
CA PHE A 151 -15.94 14.24 18.10
C PHE A 151 -17.00 13.14 18.17
N ARG A 152 -18.30 13.50 18.21
CA ARG A 152 -19.40 12.52 18.17
C ARG A 152 -19.36 11.68 16.89
N LYS A 153 -19.07 12.30 15.73
CA LYS A 153 -18.88 11.59 14.47
C LYS A 153 -17.72 10.59 14.54
N GLN A 154 -16.56 10.98 15.08
CA GLN A 154 -15.41 10.09 15.25
C GLN A 154 -15.72 8.89 16.16
N VAL A 155 -16.42 9.12 17.28
CA VAL A 155 -16.88 8.04 18.18
C VAL A 155 -17.82 7.08 17.45
N ALA A 156 -18.78 7.60 16.66
CA ALA A 156 -19.70 6.76 15.89
C ALA A 156 -18.97 5.91 14.84
N GLN A 157 -18.01 6.49 14.11
CA GLN A 157 -17.19 5.77 13.13
C GLN A 157 -16.32 4.69 13.79
N LEU A 158 -15.71 4.98 14.94
CA LEU A 158 -14.91 4.01 15.69
C LEU A 158 -15.78 2.85 16.16
N ASN A 159 -16.97 3.12 16.70
CA ASN A 159 -17.90 2.08 17.12
C ASN A 159 -18.33 1.19 15.94
N ALA A 160 -18.54 1.75 14.75
CA ALA A 160 -18.82 0.95 13.55
C ALA A 160 -17.67 -0.02 13.23
N LEU A 161 -16.41 0.43 13.31
CA LEU A 161 -15.25 -0.43 13.12
C LEU A 161 -15.11 -1.52 14.20
N ILE A 162 -15.42 -1.19 15.45
CA ILE A 162 -15.45 -2.17 16.54
C ILE A 162 -16.50 -3.26 16.27
N VAL A 163 -17.67 -2.89 15.74
CA VAL A 163 -18.70 -3.86 15.37
C VAL A 163 -18.19 -4.82 14.28
N HIS A 164 -17.44 -4.33 13.29
CA HIS A 164 -16.80 -5.20 12.28
C HIS A 164 -15.80 -6.18 12.91
N LEU A 165 -15.03 -5.77 13.91
CA LEU A 165 -14.09 -6.66 14.62
C LEU A 165 -14.79 -7.81 15.35
N LEU A 166 -16.06 -7.67 15.72
CA LEU A 166 -16.85 -8.75 16.34
C LEU A 166 -17.31 -9.81 15.34
N GLY A 167 -17.25 -9.50 14.04
CA GLY A 167 -17.60 -10.42 12.96
C GLY A 167 -16.47 -11.35 12.52
N ASP A 168 -16.77 -12.15 11.51
CA ASP A 168 -15.81 -13.02 10.84
C ASP A 168 -14.99 -12.19 9.82
N LEU A 169 -13.69 -12.07 10.09
CA LEU A 169 -12.74 -11.35 9.26
C LEU A 169 -11.52 -12.22 9.00
N SER A 170 -10.90 -12.03 7.85
CA SER A 170 -9.57 -12.59 7.61
C SER A 170 -8.57 -12.04 8.64
N PRO A 171 -7.49 -12.76 8.97
CA PRO A 171 -6.45 -12.25 9.87
C PRO A 171 -5.88 -10.90 9.41
N GLY A 172 -5.72 -10.69 8.09
CA GLY A 172 -5.24 -9.44 7.51
C GLY A 172 -6.23 -8.29 7.69
N ASP A 173 -7.51 -8.51 7.41
CA ASP A 173 -8.55 -7.49 7.59
C ASP A 173 -8.73 -7.11 9.06
N ARG A 174 -8.68 -8.10 9.95
CA ARG A 174 -8.72 -7.87 11.39
C ARG A 174 -7.54 -6.99 11.84
N GLN A 175 -6.32 -7.31 11.39
CA GLN A 175 -5.13 -6.52 11.70
C GLN A 175 -5.26 -5.09 11.16
N LYS A 176 -5.75 -4.93 9.93
CA LYS A 176 -5.99 -3.63 9.30
C LYS A 176 -6.98 -2.77 10.08
N ILE A 177 -8.12 -3.33 10.48
CA ILE A 177 -9.11 -2.58 11.27
C ILE A 177 -8.53 -2.25 12.65
N MET A 178 -7.82 -3.18 13.31
CA MET A 178 -7.15 -2.90 14.59
C MET A 178 -6.16 -1.73 14.46
N THR A 179 -5.35 -1.71 13.40
CA THR A 179 -4.39 -0.62 13.14
C THR A 179 -5.05 0.73 12.90
N ILE A 180 -6.26 0.77 12.36
CA ILE A 180 -7.01 2.03 12.17
C ILE A 180 -7.66 2.49 13.48
N CYS A 181 -7.98 1.56 14.38
CA CYS A 181 -8.56 1.86 15.69
C CYS A 181 -7.53 2.30 16.75
N THR A 182 -6.24 1.97 16.58
CA THR A 182 -5.13 2.41 17.44
C THR A 182 -4.67 3.82 17.11
#